data_AF-W8XX35-F1
#
_entry.id   AF-W8XX35-F1
#
_cell.length_a   1.000
_cell.length_b   1.000
_cell.length_c   1.000
_cell.angle_alpha   90.00
_cell.angle_beta   90.00
_cell.angle_gamma   90.00
#
_symmetry.space_group_name_H-M   'P 1'
#
loop_
_entity.id
_entity.type
_entity.pdbx_description
1 polymer ?
#
loop_
_entity_poly.entity_id
_entity_poly.type
_entity_poly.pdbx_seq_one_letter_code
_entity_poly.pdbx_strand_id
1 'polypeptide(L)'
;NIQRGIHSIALTTGILLPVVFLLGFFVMIANFPHKDYSLLKPILEHGMDPVIKGMIYPAAGFVELIFILFLQHHIRSKIKLSQLIIVAIILAGITLGPTMAAIVEFGPFVAASQRYPAFEEWRLISIGKYIEHLDFLSVYQWLVGVFIRISLVIFLIPDVLQVTKQKARNQIISIVLICMVIICILPIGDASFYWFLSHVFLPMSAIGLFLFSMLLLVFVWISKKRGEA
;
A
#
# COMPACT_ATOMS: atom_id res chain seq x y z
N ASN A 1 -6.77 -16.57 -10.51
CA ASN A 1 -7.41 -15.25 -10.38
C ASN A 1 -7.27 -14.43 -11.67
N ILE A 2 -6.04 -14.08 -12.07
CA ILE A 2 -5.72 -13.18 -13.20
C ILE A 2 -6.36 -13.61 -14.53
N GLN A 3 -6.31 -14.90 -14.87
CA GLN A 3 -6.87 -15.42 -16.14
C GLN A 3 -8.40 -15.25 -16.26
N ARG A 4 -9.12 -15.20 -15.12
CA ARG A 4 -10.57 -14.96 -15.08
C ARG A 4 -10.92 -13.47 -15.14
N GLY A 5 -9.91 -12.60 -15.21
CA GLY A 5 -10.03 -11.17 -15.40
C GLY A 5 -10.36 -10.36 -14.15
N ILE A 6 -10.60 -9.06 -14.36
CA ILE A 6 -10.79 -8.07 -13.28
C ILE A 6 -11.96 -8.40 -12.35
N HIS A 7 -13.04 -9.02 -12.85
CA HIS A 7 -14.18 -9.42 -12.03
C HIS A 7 -13.80 -10.45 -10.95
N SER A 8 -12.94 -11.42 -11.29
CA SER A 8 -12.47 -12.42 -10.33
C SER A 8 -11.61 -11.77 -9.25
N ILE A 9 -10.75 -10.81 -9.63
CA ILE A 9 -9.93 -10.05 -8.69
C ILE A 9 -10.84 -9.24 -7.75
N ALA A 10 -11.79 -8.49 -8.30
CA ALA A 10 -12.72 -7.66 -7.52
C ALA A 10 -13.57 -8.48 -6.54
N LEU A 11 -14.11 -9.63 -6.95
CA LEU A 11 -14.87 -10.52 -6.07
C LEU A 11 -13.99 -11.07 -4.93
N THR A 12 -12.78 -11.52 -5.26
CA THR A 12 -11.84 -12.03 -4.27
C THR A 12 -11.46 -10.94 -3.27
N THR A 13 -11.15 -9.73 -3.75
CA THR A 13 -10.91 -8.56 -2.91
C THR A 13 -12.11 -8.23 -2.04
N GLY A 14 -13.33 -8.25 -2.59
CA GLY A 14 -14.56 -7.96 -1.85
C GLY A 14 -14.82 -8.92 -0.69
N ILE A 15 -14.36 -10.17 -0.78
CA ILE A 15 -14.47 -11.17 0.28
C ILE A 15 -13.35 -11.01 1.33
N LEU A 16 -12.11 -10.81 0.88
CA LEU A 16 -10.94 -10.78 1.77
C LEU A 16 -10.80 -9.47 2.54
N LEU A 17 -11.12 -8.34 1.90
CA LEU A 17 -10.89 -7.01 2.44
C LEU A 17 -11.68 -6.74 3.74
N PRO A 18 -12.98 -7.10 3.88
CA PRO A 18 -13.70 -6.97 5.14
C PRO A 18 -13.01 -7.69 6.32
N VAL A 19 -12.44 -8.89 6.07
CA VAL A 19 -11.70 -9.64 7.10
C VAL A 19 -10.44 -8.88 7.50
N VAL A 20 -9.69 -8.35 6.54
CA VAL A 20 -8.49 -7.53 6.81
C VAL A 20 -8.84 -6.30 7.64
N PHE A 21 -9.93 -5.61 7.32
CA PHE A 21 -10.40 -4.45 8.09
C PHE A 21 -10.78 -4.84 9.52
N LEU A 22 -11.54 -5.92 9.70
CA LEU A 22 -11.94 -6.41 11.02
C LEU A 22 -10.71 -6.74 11.87
N LEU A 23 -9.71 -7.42 11.29
CA LEU A 23 -8.45 -7.71 11.99
C LEU A 23 -7.68 -6.44 12.37
N GLY A 24 -7.68 -5.41 11.53
CA GLY A 24 -7.06 -4.11 11.87
C GLY A 24 -7.73 -3.43 13.06
N PHE A 25 -9.06 -3.39 13.09
CA PHE A 25 -9.80 -2.86 14.24
C PHE A 25 -9.62 -3.73 15.49
N PHE A 26 -9.53 -5.05 15.33
CA PHE A 26 -9.27 -5.97 16.42
C PHE A 26 -7.94 -5.64 17.13
N VAL A 27 -6.83 -5.50 16.40
CA VAL A 27 -5.53 -5.11 16.98
C VAL A 27 -5.62 -3.76 17.67
N MET A 28 -6.24 -2.78 17.01
CA MET A 28 -6.38 -1.45 17.55
C MET A 28 -7.07 -1.44 18.92
N ILE A 29 -8.10 -2.27 19.10
CA ILE A 29 -8.86 -2.40 20.34
C ILE A 29 -8.12 -3.28 21.35
N ALA A 30 -7.57 -4.41 20.92
CA ALA A 30 -6.88 -5.36 21.79
C ALA A 30 -5.65 -4.74 22.47
N ASN A 31 -4.93 -3.87 21.77
CA ASN A 31 -3.78 -3.16 22.33
C ASN A 31 -4.13 -1.91 23.13
N PHE A 32 -5.40 -1.52 23.25
CA PHE A 32 -5.79 -0.31 23.98
C PHE A 32 -5.17 -0.16 25.39
N PRO A 33 -5.02 -1.24 26.20
CA PRO A 33 -4.37 -1.15 27.50
C PRO A 33 -2.88 -0.76 27.45
N HIS A 34 -2.21 -0.98 26.32
CA HIS A 34 -0.79 -0.68 26.12
C HIS A 34 -0.55 0.72 25.53
N LYS A 35 -1.61 1.47 25.19
CA LYS A 35 -1.49 2.76 24.49
C LYS A 35 -1.36 3.92 25.47
N ASP A 36 -0.20 4.55 25.46
CA ASP A 36 0.01 5.85 26.10
C ASP A 36 0.02 6.98 25.05
N TYR A 37 -1.12 7.64 24.91
CA TYR A 37 -1.28 8.78 23.98
C TYR A 37 -0.48 10.03 24.38
N SER A 38 0.10 10.09 25.58
CA SER A 38 0.99 11.18 25.97
C SER A 38 2.28 11.18 25.14
N LEU A 39 2.70 10.00 24.64
CA LEU A 39 3.90 9.81 23.81
C LEU A 39 3.80 10.45 22.42
N LEU A 40 2.61 10.89 21.98
CA LEU A 40 2.45 11.68 20.76
C LEU A 40 2.84 13.15 20.95
N LYS A 41 3.03 13.59 22.20
CA LYS A 41 3.33 14.98 22.54
C LYS A 41 4.79 15.12 22.96
N PRO A 42 5.43 16.28 22.68
CA PRO A 42 4.89 17.40 21.90
C PRO A 42 4.88 17.13 20.39
N ILE A 43 3.81 17.56 19.72
CA ILE A 43 3.70 17.47 18.25
C ILE A 43 4.55 18.59 17.63
N LEU A 44 5.36 18.27 16.62
CA LEU A 44 6.26 19.21 15.92
C LEU A 44 7.37 19.82 16.78
N GLU A 45 7.90 19.07 17.76
CA GLU A 45 9.04 19.53 18.60
C GLU A 45 10.24 20.02 17.77
N HIS A 46 10.53 19.32 16.67
CA HIS A 46 11.65 19.61 15.78
C HIS A 46 11.21 20.38 14.51
N GLY A 47 10.03 21.01 14.53
CA GLY A 47 9.51 21.79 13.42
C GLY A 47 9.04 20.95 12.22
N MET A 48 8.97 21.58 11.04
CA MET A 48 8.31 21.01 9.86
C MET A 48 9.23 20.14 8.98
N ASP A 49 10.54 20.35 9.07
CA ASP A 49 11.56 19.62 8.29
C ASP A 49 11.46 18.08 8.42
N PRO A 50 11.40 17.49 9.63
CA PRO A 50 11.28 16.03 9.76
C PRO A 50 9.96 15.48 9.22
N VAL A 51 8.89 16.28 9.21
CA VAL A 51 7.59 15.84 8.67
C VAL A 51 7.63 15.76 7.14
N ILE A 52 8.24 16.75 6.48
CA ILE A 52 8.40 16.73 5.02
C ILE A 52 9.28 15.55 4.61
N LYS A 53 10.38 15.29 5.35
CA LYS A 53 11.23 14.12 5.13
C LYS A 53 10.48 12.81 5.35
N GLY A 54 9.70 12.72 6.43
CA GLY A 54 8.91 11.54 6.77
C GLY A 54 7.79 11.24 5.77
N MET A 55 7.22 12.27 5.11
CA MET A 55 6.15 12.13 4.12
C MET A 55 6.56 11.33 2.87
N ILE A 56 7.85 11.28 2.54
CA ILE A 56 8.36 10.60 1.34
C ILE A 56 8.00 9.11 1.33
N TYR A 57 8.09 8.45 2.48
CA TYR A 57 7.85 7.01 2.62
C TYR A 57 6.38 6.61 2.40
N PRO A 58 5.38 7.21 3.07
CA PRO A 58 3.98 6.93 2.78
C PRO A 58 3.57 7.42 1.38
N ALA A 59 4.12 8.52 0.87
CA ALA A 59 3.86 8.98 -0.49
C ALA A 59 4.26 7.94 -1.55
N ALA A 60 5.38 7.25 -1.36
CA ALA A 60 5.78 6.13 -2.23
C ALA A 60 4.75 4.99 -2.24
N GLY A 61 4.11 4.72 -1.11
CA GLY A 61 3.02 3.75 -1.00
C GLY A 61 1.78 4.13 -1.83
N PHE A 62 1.51 5.43 -2.00
CA PHE A 62 0.39 5.92 -2.80
C PHE A 62 0.61 5.87 -4.31
N VAL A 63 1.76 5.38 -4.81
CA VAL A 63 2.01 5.24 -6.25
C VAL A 63 0.98 4.34 -6.93
N GLU A 64 0.38 3.42 -6.17
CA GLU A 64 -0.68 2.52 -6.64
C GLU A 64 -1.97 3.24 -7.03
N LEU A 65 -2.17 4.49 -6.58
CA LEU A 65 -3.32 5.30 -7.02
C LEU A 65 -3.33 5.53 -8.54
N ILE A 66 -2.16 5.45 -9.19
CA ILE A 66 -2.06 5.50 -10.66
C ILE A 66 -2.87 4.36 -11.29
N PHE A 67 -3.02 3.20 -10.63
CA PHE A 67 -3.79 2.08 -11.16
C PHE A 67 -5.26 2.41 -11.36
N ILE A 68 -5.81 3.37 -10.62
CA ILE A 68 -7.19 3.85 -10.82
C ILE A 68 -7.36 4.40 -12.25
N LEU A 69 -6.32 5.06 -12.79
CA LEU A 69 -6.33 5.58 -14.16
C LEU A 69 -6.35 4.45 -15.19
N PHE A 70 -5.55 3.40 -14.99
CA PHE A 70 -5.53 2.25 -15.89
C PHE A 70 -6.79 1.38 -15.78
N LEU A 71 -7.42 1.36 -14.61
CA LEU A 71 -8.68 0.67 -14.38
C LEU A 71 -9.89 1.39 -14.97
N GLN A 72 -9.77 2.67 -15.36
CA GLN A 72 -10.88 3.44 -15.94
C GLN A 72 -11.59 2.69 -17.07
N HIS A 73 -10.85 2.04 -17.96
CA HIS A 73 -11.43 1.30 -19.09
C HIS A 73 -12.23 0.06 -18.69
N HIS A 74 -12.04 -0.42 -17.46
CA HIS A 74 -12.74 -1.55 -16.88
C HIS A 74 -13.94 -1.14 -16.01
N ILE A 75 -14.07 0.16 -15.69
CA ILE A 75 -15.13 0.69 -14.85
C ILE A 75 -16.24 1.24 -15.76
N ARG A 76 -17.43 0.66 -15.68
CA ARG A 76 -18.59 1.08 -16.50
C ARG A 76 -19.16 2.44 -16.09
N SER A 77 -18.99 2.84 -14.84
CA SER A 77 -19.52 4.08 -14.28
C SER A 77 -18.45 5.18 -14.19
N LYS A 78 -18.85 6.45 -14.28
CA LYS A 78 -17.94 7.56 -13.98
C LYS A 78 -17.54 7.51 -12.50
N ILE A 79 -16.24 7.59 -12.24
CA ILE A 79 -15.70 7.72 -10.88
C ILE A 79 -16.07 9.11 -10.36
N LYS A 80 -16.79 9.17 -9.25
CA LYS A 80 -17.20 10.45 -8.63
C LYS A 80 -16.09 10.97 -7.74
N LEU A 81 -15.95 12.31 -7.66
CA LEU A 81 -15.00 12.95 -6.74
C LEU A 81 -15.23 12.52 -5.28
N SER A 82 -16.50 12.35 -4.86
CA SER A 82 -16.83 11.89 -3.51
C SER A 82 -16.25 10.50 -3.20
N GLN A 83 -16.22 9.60 -4.19
CA GLN A 83 -15.63 8.26 -4.02
C GLN A 83 -14.12 8.35 -3.86
N LEU A 84 -13.46 9.23 -4.62
CA LEU A 84 -12.02 9.48 -4.51
C LEU A 84 -11.65 10.08 -3.14
N ILE A 85 -12.45 11.02 -2.64
CA ILE A 85 -12.26 11.61 -1.31
C ILE A 85 -12.37 10.53 -0.22
N ILE A 86 -13.38 9.65 -0.30
CA ILE A 86 -13.54 8.55 0.65
C ILE A 86 -12.32 7.62 0.62
N VAL A 87 -11.85 7.24 -0.57
CA VAL A 87 -10.65 6.41 -0.72
C VAL A 87 -9.43 7.10 -0.11
N ALA A 88 -9.24 8.41 -0.34
CA ALA A 88 -8.13 9.17 0.23
C ALA A 88 -8.18 9.19 1.77
N ILE A 89 -9.36 9.39 2.37
CA ILE A 89 -9.53 9.38 3.83
C ILE A 89 -9.21 7.99 4.40
N ILE A 90 -9.70 6.93 3.76
CA ILE A 90 -9.43 5.54 4.19
C ILE A 90 -7.93 5.26 4.13
N LEU A 91 -7.26 5.63 3.04
CA LEU A 91 -5.82 5.44 2.89
C LEU A 91 -5.03 6.22 3.95
N ALA A 92 -5.39 7.48 4.18
CA ALA A 92 -4.78 8.29 5.23
C ALA A 92 -4.97 7.64 6.62
N GLY A 93 -6.17 7.13 6.93
CA GLY A 93 -6.45 6.45 8.19
C GLY A 93 -5.65 5.16 8.37
N ILE A 94 -5.53 4.33 7.33
CA ILE A 94 -4.78 3.07 7.37
C ILE A 94 -3.26 3.32 7.43
N THR A 95 -2.77 4.44 6.91
CA THR A 95 -1.36 4.83 7.07
C THR A 95 -1.10 5.42 8.45
N LEU A 96 -1.91 6.38 8.90
CA LEU A 96 -1.70 7.07 10.17
C LEU A 96 -1.96 6.18 11.38
N GLY A 97 -2.98 5.33 11.34
CA GLY A 97 -3.43 4.51 12.46
C GLY A 97 -2.31 3.64 13.04
N PRO A 98 -1.68 2.75 12.25
CA PRO A 98 -0.55 1.93 12.70
C PRO A 98 0.68 2.76 13.07
N THR A 99 0.98 3.85 12.33
CA THR A 99 2.12 4.71 12.71
C THR A 99 1.92 5.35 14.08
N MET A 100 0.70 5.82 14.38
CA MET A 100 0.37 6.35 15.71
C MET A 100 0.37 5.24 16.76
N ALA A 101 -0.21 4.08 16.46
CA ALA A 101 -0.24 2.90 17.34
C ALA A 101 1.18 2.50 17.77
N ALA A 102 2.10 2.34 16.82
CA ALA A 102 3.50 2.07 17.11
C ALA A 102 4.14 3.09 18.06
N ILE A 103 3.86 4.40 17.88
CA ILE A 103 4.42 5.43 18.77
C ILE A 103 3.80 5.37 20.17
N VAL A 104 2.49 5.15 20.30
CA VAL A 104 1.83 5.13 21.62
C VAL A 104 2.03 3.82 22.37
N GLU A 105 2.35 2.72 21.67
CA GLU A 105 2.61 1.41 22.27
C GLU A 105 4.09 1.23 22.64
N PHE A 106 5.01 1.71 21.81
CA PHE A 106 6.46 1.48 21.99
C PHE A 106 7.27 2.76 22.31
N GLY A 107 6.70 3.95 22.09
CA GLY A 107 7.43 5.21 22.12
C GLY A 107 8.20 5.50 20.82
N PRO A 108 8.56 6.77 20.55
CA PRO A 108 9.10 7.19 19.26
C PRO A 108 10.46 6.56 18.92
N PHE A 109 11.31 6.33 19.92
CA PHE A 109 12.66 5.78 19.71
C PHE A 109 12.64 4.28 19.42
N VAL A 110 11.84 3.52 20.17
CA VAL A 110 11.72 2.07 19.94
C VAL A 110 10.93 1.82 18.65
N ALA A 111 9.83 2.54 18.41
CA ALA A 111 9.08 2.43 17.16
C ALA A 111 9.95 2.70 15.93
N ALA A 112 10.87 3.66 15.99
CA ALA A 112 11.79 3.98 14.90
C ALA A 112 12.90 2.93 14.68
N SER A 113 13.27 2.14 15.70
CA SER A 113 14.27 1.10 15.59
C SER A 113 13.71 -0.25 15.15
N GLN A 114 12.38 -0.43 15.26
CA GLN A 114 11.69 -1.62 14.78
C GLN A 114 11.65 -1.66 13.25
N ARG A 115 12.04 -2.79 12.66
CA ARG A 115 11.97 -2.99 11.21
C ARG A 115 10.53 -3.10 10.71
N TYR A 116 9.64 -3.71 11.50
CA TYR A 116 8.23 -3.90 11.17
C TYR A 116 7.34 -3.55 12.37
N PRO A 117 7.18 -2.25 12.71
CA PRO A 117 6.46 -1.84 13.93
C PRO A 117 5.03 -2.40 13.99
N ALA A 118 4.30 -2.36 12.88
CA ALA A 118 2.93 -2.89 12.81
C ALA A 118 2.83 -4.41 13.02
N PHE A 119 3.91 -5.18 12.74
CA PHE A 119 3.97 -6.60 13.06
C PHE A 119 4.17 -6.81 14.56
N GLU A 120 5.01 -5.99 15.18
CA GLU A 120 5.26 -6.03 16.63
C GLU A 120 4.02 -5.67 17.45
N GLU A 121 3.14 -4.80 16.94
CA GLU A 121 1.83 -4.51 17.57
C GLU A 121 1.02 -5.80 17.78
N TRP A 122 1.03 -6.73 16.82
CA TRP A 122 0.34 -8.02 16.98
C TRP A 122 0.98 -8.93 18.02
N ARG A 123 2.29 -8.79 18.26
CA ARG A 123 3.01 -9.57 19.28
C ARG A 123 2.70 -9.10 20.70
N LEU A 124 2.21 -7.87 20.88
CA LEU A 124 1.74 -7.36 22.17
C LEU A 124 0.42 -7.99 22.61
N ILE A 125 -0.37 -8.51 21.67
CA ILE A 125 -1.69 -9.04 21.99
C ILE A 125 -1.55 -10.37 22.73
N SER A 126 -2.01 -10.38 23.97
CA SER A 126 -2.22 -11.58 24.78
C SER A 126 -3.68 -11.61 25.26
N ILE A 127 -4.39 -12.70 24.97
CA ILE A 127 -5.77 -12.90 25.46
C ILE A 127 -5.72 -13.92 26.61
N GLY A 128 -5.79 -13.39 27.84
CA GLY A 128 -5.72 -14.21 29.04
C GLY A 128 -4.33 -14.81 29.25
N LYS A 129 -4.26 -16.09 29.65
CA LYS A 129 -3.01 -16.82 29.93
C LYS A 129 -2.61 -17.83 28.85
N TYR A 130 -3.41 -17.97 27.78
CA TYR A 130 -3.31 -19.14 26.89
C TYR A 130 -3.24 -18.79 25.40
N ILE A 131 -3.70 -17.60 24.99
CA ILE A 131 -3.62 -17.17 23.59
C ILE A 131 -2.59 -16.05 23.51
N GLU A 132 -1.36 -16.47 23.31
CA GLU A 132 -0.21 -15.64 22.96
C GLU A 132 0.15 -16.05 21.51
N HIS A 133 0.70 -15.15 20.69
CA HIS A 133 1.08 -15.40 19.28
C HIS A 133 -0.07 -15.28 18.26
N LEU A 134 -0.77 -14.15 18.28
CA LEU A 134 -1.72 -13.79 17.21
C LEU A 134 -1.04 -13.09 16.01
N ASP A 135 0.29 -12.99 16.01
CA ASP A 135 1.12 -12.36 14.99
C ASP A 135 0.99 -13.03 13.61
N PHE A 136 0.61 -14.31 13.52
CA PHE A 136 0.31 -14.94 12.24
C PHE A 136 -0.86 -14.26 11.49
N LEU A 137 -1.79 -13.61 12.20
CA LEU A 137 -2.91 -12.89 11.59
C LEU A 137 -2.43 -11.64 10.84
N SER A 138 -1.34 -11.02 11.30
CA SER A 138 -0.69 -9.91 10.60
C SER A 138 -0.08 -10.37 9.27
N VAL A 139 0.55 -11.55 9.26
CA VAL A 139 1.10 -12.19 8.07
C VAL A 139 -0.02 -12.49 7.09
N TYR A 140 -1.17 -12.98 7.58
CA TYR A 140 -2.36 -13.16 6.75
C TYR A 140 -2.82 -11.84 6.10
N GLN A 141 -2.93 -10.75 6.86
CA GLN A 141 -3.32 -9.44 6.30
C GLN A 141 -2.35 -8.97 5.21
N TRP A 142 -1.04 -9.12 5.44
CA TRP A 142 -0.02 -8.77 4.45
C TRP A 142 -0.10 -9.65 3.20
N LEU A 143 -0.26 -10.96 3.37
CA LEU A 143 -0.39 -11.90 2.25
C LEU A 143 -1.61 -11.59 1.40
N VAL A 144 -2.75 -11.25 2.00
CA VAL A 144 -3.94 -10.82 1.28
C VAL A 144 -3.65 -9.55 0.46
N GLY A 145 -3.03 -8.54 1.08
CA GLY A 145 -2.68 -7.28 0.40
C GLY A 145 -1.74 -7.50 -0.77
N VAL A 146 -0.65 -8.24 -0.56
CA VAL A 146 0.34 -8.58 -1.58
C VAL A 146 -0.30 -9.40 -2.71
N PHE A 147 -1.13 -10.38 -2.38
CA PHE A 147 -1.81 -11.21 -3.37
C PHE A 147 -2.74 -10.40 -4.28
N ILE A 148 -3.55 -9.50 -3.70
CA ILE A 148 -4.45 -8.62 -4.47
C ILE A 148 -3.62 -7.68 -5.35
N ARG A 149 -2.59 -7.04 -4.78
CA ARG A 149 -1.72 -6.09 -5.47
C ARG A 149 -1.00 -6.73 -6.65
N ILE A 150 -0.33 -7.87 -6.45
CA ILE A 150 0.37 -8.60 -7.51
C ILE A 150 -0.62 -9.06 -8.58
N SER A 151 -1.78 -9.59 -8.19
CA SER A 151 -2.82 -10.01 -9.15
C SER A 151 -3.26 -8.85 -10.05
N LEU A 152 -3.47 -7.67 -9.46
CA LEU A 152 -3.91 -6.47 -10.17
C LEU A 152 -2.82 -5.93 -11.11
N VAL A 153 -1.58 -5.82 -10.63
CA VAL A 153 -0.45 -5.33 -11.45
C VAL A 153 -0.21 -6.23 -12.65
N ILE A 154 -0.14 -7.56 -12.44
CA ILE A 154 0.09 -8.51 -13.53
C ILE A 154 -1.07 -8.51 -14.52
N PHE A 155 -2.31 -8.34 -14.04
CA PHE A 155 -3.49 -8.20 -14.89
C PHE A 155 -3.40 -6.95 -15.78
N LEU A 156 -2.93 -5.82 -15.23
CA LEU A 156 -2.87 -4.53 -15.95
C LEU A 156 -1.72 -4.45 -16.97
N ILE A 157 -0.63 -5.21 -16.81
CA ILE A 157 0.53 -5.12 -17.73
C ILE A 157 0.13 -5.33 -19.21
N PRO A 158 -0.54 -6.44 -19.60
CA PRO A 158 -0.95 -6.63 -21.00
C PRO A 158 -1.99 -5.61 -21.46
N ASP A 159 -2.83 -5.10 -20.55
CA ASP A 159 -3.88 -4.15 -20.85
C ASP A 159 -3.29 -2.77 -21.20
N VAL A 160 -2.27 -2.33 -20.44
CA VAL A 160 -1.50 -1.10 -20.74
C VAL A 160 -0.73 -1.23 -22.06
N LEU A 161 -0.21 -2.42 -22.37
CA LEU A 161 0.43 -2.74 -23.65
C LEU A 161 -0.57 -2.95 -24.81
N GLN A 162 -1.87 -2.80 -24.57
CA GLN A 162 -2.95 -2.96 -25.55
C GLN A 162 -2.95 -4.33 -26.27
N VAL A 163 -2.56 -5.39 -25.56
CA VAL A 163 -2.45 -6.74 -26.13
C VAL A 163 -3.82 -7.41 -26.20
N THR A 164 -4.41 -7.44 -27.40
CA THR A 164 -5.76 -7.97 -27.63
C THR A 164 -5.81 -9.49 -27.79
N LYS A 165 -4.71 -10.12 -28.24
CA LYS A 165 -4.66 -11.58 -28.47
C LYS A 165 -4.48 -12.34 -27.16
N GLN A 166 -5.45 -13.19 -26.80
CA GLN A 166 -5.44 -13.95 -25.55
C GLN A 166 -4.20 -14.84 -25.36
N LYS A 167 -3.68 -15.45 -26.44
CA LYS A 167 -2.45 -16.25 -26.39
C LYS A 167 -1.23 -15.39 -26.01
N ALA A 168 -1.08 -14.22 -26.63
CA ALA A 168 0.02 -13.29 -26.35
C ALA A 168 -0.09 -12.71 -24.92
N ARG A 169 -1.31 -12.39 -24.49
CA ARG A 169 -1.60 -11.96 -23.12
C ARG A 169 -1.15 -12.98 -22.08
N ASN A 170 -1.53 -14.25 -22.27
CA ASN A 170 -1.12 -15.33 -21.37
C ASN A 170 0.40 -15.53 -21.36
N GLN A 171 1.07 -15.38 -22.51
CA GLN A 171 2.54 -15.45 -22.59
C GLN A 171 3.21 -14.34 -21.77
N ILE A 172 2.74 -13.09 -21.90
CA ILE A 172 3.28 -11.96 -21.12
C ILE A 172 3.10 -12.20 -19.62
N ILE A 173 1.90 -12.62 -19.21
CA ILE A 173 1.61 -12.93 -17.80
C ILE A 173 2.57 -14.02 -17.28
N SER A 174 2.77 -15.09 -18.03
CA SER A 174 3.70 -16.16 -17.64
C SER A 174 5.14 -15.68 -17.55
N ILE A 175 5.60 -14.86 -18.51
CA ILE A 175 6.95 -14.28 -18.49
C ILE A 175 7.15 -13.43 -17.23
N VAL A 176 6.21 -12.53 -16.92
CA VAL A 176 6.28 -11.68 -15.72
C VAL A 176 6.34 -12.52 -14.44
N LEU A 177 5.52 -13.56 -14.34
CA LEU A 177 5.53 -14.47 -13.20
C LEU A 177 6.87 -15.22 -13.06
N ILE A 178 7.42 -15.71 -14.17
CA ILE A 178 8.74 -16.39 -14.16
C ILE A 178 9.83 -15.40 -13.74
N CYS A 179 9.85 -14.19 -14.28
CA CYS A 179 10.79 -13.15 -13.88
C CYS A 179 10.69 -12.82 -12.38
N MET A 180 9.48 -12.70 -11.84
CA MET A 180 9.27 -12.48 -10.40
C MET A 180 9.86 -13.63 -9.57
N VAL A 181 9.61 -14.88 -9.95
CA VAL A 181 10.17 -16.05 -9.26
C VAL A 181 11.70 -16.05 -9.30
N ILE A 182 12.29 -15.75 -10.46
CA ILE A 182 13.75 -15.66 -10.59
C ILE A 182 14.31 -14.58 -9.66
N ILE A 183 13.71 -13.40 -9.62
CA ILE A 183 14.13 -12.29 -8.74
C ILE A 183 14.06 -12.71 -7.27
N CYS A 184 13.00 -13.43 -6.87
CA CYS A 184 12.84 -13.91 -5.49
C CYS A 184 13.88 -14.97 -5.06
N ILE A 185 14.49 -15.68 -6.02
CA ILE A 185 15.51 -16.72 -5.74
C ILE A 185 16.92 -16.11 -5.67
N LEU A 186 17.12 -14.86 -6.09
CA LEU A 186 18.43 -14.22 -6.02
C LEU A 186 18.89 -14.11 -4.56
N PRO A 187 20.13 -14.50 -4.25
CA PRO A 187 20.66 -14.50 -2.88
C PRO A 187 21.06 -13.09 -2.44
N ILE A 188 20.08 -12.18 -2.38
CA ILE A 188 20.26 -10.81 -1.89
C ILE A 188 20.02 -10.84 -0.38
N GLY A 189 21.01 -10.39 0.40
CA GLY A 189 20.88 -10.32 1.85
C GLY A 189 19.77 -9.36 2.29
N ASP A 190 19.00 -9.75 3.31
CA ASP A 190 17.83 -9.00 3.80
C ASP A 190 18.13 -7.56 4.23
N ALA A 191 19.33 -7.32 4.77
CA ALA A 191 19.78 -5.99 5.18
C ALA A 191 20.06 -5.10 3.96
N SER A 192 20.77 -5.62 2.96
CA SER A 192 21.08 -4.92 1.71
C SER A 192 19.81 -4.59 0.93
N PHE A 193 18.87 -5.53 0.86
CA PHE A 193 17.58 -5.31 0.22
C PHE A 193 16.77 -4.21 0.92
N TYR A 194 16.71 -4.23 2.25
CA TYR A 194 16.02 -3.20 3.03
C TYR A 194 16.64 -1.82 2.87
N TRP A 195 17.98 -1.73 2.86
CA TRP A 195 18.68 -0.48 2.62
C TRP A 195 18.34 0.09 1.24
N PHE A 196 18.41 -0.74 0.19
CA PHE A 196 18.01 -0.35 -1.17
C PHE A 196 16.55 0.09 -1.22
N LEU A 197 15.65 -0.66 -0.60
CA LEU A 197 14.22 -0.36 -0.57
C LEU A 197 13.97 1.02 0.06
N SER A 198 14.53 1.26 1.25
CA SER A 198 14.29 2.46 2.05
C SER A 198 14.98 3.72 1.52
N HIS A 199 16.23 3.62 1.05
CA HIS A 199 17.03 4.79 0.68
C HIS A 199 16.98 5.11 -0.82
N VAL A 200 16.64 4.12 -1.66
CA VAL A 200 16.68 4.27 -3.12
C VAL A 200 15.28 4.10 -3.71
N PHE A 201 14.66 2.93 -3.53
CA PHE A 201 13.40 2.61 -4.21
C PHE A 201 12.22 3.48 -3.76
N LEU A 202 11.99 3.63 -2.45
CA LEU A 202 10.86 4.41 -1.93
C LEU A 202 10.99 5.90 -2.30
N PRO A 203 12.13 6.59 -2.07
CA PRO A 203 12.27 7.99 -2.49
C PRO A 203 12.11 8.18 -4.00
N MET A 204 12.70 7.30 -4.83
CA MET A 204 12.52 7.37 -6.29
C MET A 204 11.07 7.16 -6.71
N SER A 205 10.34 6.27 -6.05
CA SER A 205 8.91 6.02 -6.33
C SER A 205 8.05 7.24 -5.98
N ALA A 206 8.32 7.90 -4.85
CA ALA A 206 7.62 9.12 -4.45
C ALA A 206 7.89 10.27 -5.43
N ILE A 207 9.15 10.48 -5.81
CA ILE A 207 9.53 11.48 -6.82
C ILE A 207 8.86 11.16 -8.17
N GLY A 208 8.88 9.89 -8.58
CA GLY A 208 8.23 9.43 -9.80
C GLY A 208 6.72 9.69 -9.80
N LEU A 209 6.03 9.41 -8.70
CA LEU A 209 4.62 9.73 -8.53
C LEU A 209 4.34 11.22 -8.64
N PHE A 210 5.18 12.05 -7.99
CA PHE A 210 5.05 13.50 -8.03
C PHE A 210 5.22 14.04 -9.45
N LEU A 211 6.29 13.62 -10.15
CA LEU A 211 6.55 14.01 -11.54
C LEU A 211 5.43 13.55 -12.47
N PHE A 212 4.96 12.31 -12.32
CA PHE A 212 3.84 11.79 -13.11
C PHE A 212 2.56 12.60 -12.89
N SER A 213 2.26 12.96 -11.64
CA SER A 213 1.09 13.79 -11.31
C SER A 213 1.21 15.20 -11.89
N MET A 214 2.40 15.81 -11.85
CA MET A 214 2.66 17.10 -12.48
C MET A 214 2.49 17.05 -14.00
N LEU A 215 2.98 16.00 -14.66
CA LEU A 215 2.79 15.81 -16.10
C LEU A 215 1.30 15.73 -16.45
N LEU A 216 0.50 14.96 -15.71
CA LEU A 216 -0.94 14.88 -15.93
C LEU A 216 -1.64 16.23 -15.79
N LEU A 217 -1.27 17.03 -14.79
CA LEU A 217 -1.83 18.38 -14.60
C LEU A 217 -1.52 19.29 -15.79
N VAL A 218 -0.27 19.26 -16.29
CA VAL A 218 0.13 20.02 -17.47
C VAL A 218 -0.66 19.58 -18.70
N PHE A 219 -0.81 18.27 -18.92
CA PHE A 219 -1.61 17.73 -20.04
C PHE A 219 -3.07 18.19 -19.98
N VAL A 220 -3.71 18.11 -18.80
CA VAL A 220 -5.09 18.57 -18.61
C VAL A 220 -5.22 20.06 -18.85
N TRP A 221 -4.27 20.86 -18.35
CA TRP A 221 -4.27 22.31 -18.54
C TRP A 221 -4.15 22.70 -20.02
N ILE A 222 -3.24 22.05 -20.77
CA ILE A 222 -3.09 22.25 -22.22
C ILE A 222 -4.36 21.81 -22.97
N SER A 223 -4.92 20.64 -22.63
CA SER A 223 -6.12 20.11 -23.29
C SER A 223 -7.34 20.99 -23.07
N LYS A 224 -7.51 21.57 -21.88
CA LYS A 224 -8.61 22.49 -21.58
C LYS A 224 -8.49 23.77 -22.43
N LYS A 225 -7.29 24.33 -22.52
CA LYS A 225 -7.01 25.52 -23.33
C LYS A 225 -7.26 25.29 -24.83
N ARG A 226 -7.09 24.06 -25.31
CA ARG A 226 -7.32 23.68 -26.71
C ARG A 226 -8.77 23.32 -27.04
N GLY A 227 -9.59 22.99 -26.03
CA GLY A 227 -11.03 22.75 -26.18
C GLY A 227 -11.89 24.01 -26.03
N GLU A 228 -11.29 25.13 -25.62
CA GLU A 228 -11.91 26.46 -25.53
C GLU A 228 -11.57 27.35 -26.75
N ALA A 229 -10.84 26.83 -27.75
CA ALA A 229 -10.47 27.51 -29.00
C ALA A 229 -11.10 26.79 -30.20
#